data_AF-A0A183AYP3-F1
#
_entry.id   AF-A0A183AYP3-F1
#
_cell.length_a   1.000
_cell.length_b   1.000
_cell.length_c   1.000
_cell.angle_alpha   90.00
_cell.angle_beta   90.00
_cell.angle_gamma   90.00
#
_symmetry.space_group_name_H-M   'P 1'
#
loop_
_entity.id
_entity.type
_entity.pdbx_description
1 polymer ?
#
loop_
_entity_poly.entity_id
_entity_poly.type
_entity_poly.pdbx_seq_one_letter_code
_entity_poly.pdbx_strand_id
1 'polypeptide(L)'
;LSLGDAITQINSCPVSNQSDWFRCLEEAHNRPSGYCVSGLYISTMDAGQHNGPRRNLAAVVAGNRPPTSDSNAVDTASAVVVPSAVDCCSGQSASTHLCFTYMVPSKHGVRSPRYACLPARAVTERTPCRVASDCGPPGLLARSPGGVNSAAEVPGAHGLSPAGRGMVCVVPSPPDNQTRLVRLVHSRKEAPAILFLGPMDDLIASVGVSDYVSRWPVLLSPGFPAFLSLFCTYLFSLSGALVILNVVPCYALDGQWILKALIDLCLTSYVPCRRKRQLVFRCVLFLGSVLLCANLALALAYFILDVDITGWRSTSLAAPEQSPLPG
;
A
#
# COMPACT_ATOMS: atom_id res chain seq x y z
N LEU A 1 0.02 -7.84 8.42
CA LEU A 1 1.39 -7.89 7.86
C LEU A 1 2.31 -7.32 8.92
N SER A 2 3.51 -7.87 9.10
CA SER A 2 4.57 -7.21 9.87
C SER A 2 5.56 -6.54 8.92
N LEU A 3 6.22 -5.49 9.42
CA LEU A 3 7.34 -4.86 8.72
C LEU A 3 8.41 -5.93 8.41
N GLY A 4 8.83 -6.02 7.15
CA GLY A 4 9.81 -7.01 6.68
C GLY A 4 9.21 -8.29 6.09
N ASP A 5 7.89 -8.49 6.17
CA ASP A 5 7.22 -9.58 5.45
C ASP A 5 7.36 -9.37 3.93
N ALA A 6 7.77 -10.40 3.21
CA ALA A 6 7.80 -10.36 1.75
C ALA A 6 6.43 -10.78 1.21
N ILE A 7 5.79 -9.92 0.42
CA ILE A 7 4.56 -10.26 -0.29
C ILE A 7 4.94 -11.04 -1.55
N THR A 8 4.46 -12.26 -1.66
CA THR A 8 4.84 -13.19 -2.74
C THR A 8 3.74 -13.37 -3.79
N GLN A 9 2.48 -13.09 -3.42
CA GLN A 9 1.35 -13.25 -4.33
C GLN A 9 0.18 -12.35 -3.92
N ILE A 10 -0.53 -11.83 -4.91
CA ILE A 10 -1.84 -11.17 -4.76
C ILE A 10 -2.85 -12.00 -5.53
N ASN A 11 -3.83 -12.58 -4.83
CA ASN A 11 -4.76 -13.57 -5.39
C ASN A 11 -3.97 -14.72 -6.06
N SER A 12 -3.98 -14.77 -7.40
CA SER A 12 -3.21 -15.74 -8.20
C SER A 12 -1.99 -15.10 -8.90
N CYS A 13 -1.82 -13.78 -8.80
CA CYS A 13 -0.78 -13.01 -9.46
C CYS A 13 0.51 -13.02 -8.62
N PRO A 14 1.63 -13.57 -9.14
CA PRO A 14 2.90 -13.60 -8.42
C PRO A 14 3.52 -12.20 -8.32
N VAL A 15 4.14 -11.91 -7.19
CA VAL A 15 4.81 -10.62 -6.92
C VAL A 15 6.28 -10.88 -6.58
N SER A 16 7.17 -10.26 -7.36
CA SER A 16 8.62 -10.34 -7.12
C SER A 16 9.27 -8.98 -6.86
N ASN A 17 8.65 -7.90 -7.32
CA ASN A 17 9.14 -6.53 -7.21
C ASN A 17 7.97 -5.55 -7.04
N GLN A 18 8.30 -4.28 -6.82
CA GLN A 18 7.34 -3.19 -6.62
C GLN A 18 6.45 -2.97 -7.85
N SER A 19 6.96 -3.17 -9.07
CA SER A 19 6.15 -3.02 -10.29
C SER A 19 5.09 -4.12 -10.42
N ASP A 20 5.45 -5.37 -10.06
CA ASP A 20 4.51 -6.49 -10.02
C ASP A 20 3.40 -6.24 -8.98
N TRP A 21 3.73 -5.64 -7.83
CA TRP A 21 2.74 -5.27 -6.80
C TRP A 21 1.63 -4.38 -7.37
N PHE A 22 1.99 -3.27 -8.02
CA PHE A 22 1.00 -2.37 -8.60
C PHE A 22 0.22 -3.01 -9.75
N ARG A 23 0.90 -3.72 -10.65
CA ARG A 23 0.25 -4.44 -11.76
C ARG A 23 -0.75 -5.48 -11.26
N CYS A 24 -0.41 -6.24 -10.22
CA CYS A 24 -1.29 -7.26 -9.67
C CYS A 24 -2.50 -6.65 -8.93
N LEU A 25 -2.35 -5.49 -8.28
CA LEU A 25 -3.46 -4.76 -7.69
C LEU A 25 -4.42 -4.22 -8.74
N GLU A 26 -3.90 -3.68 -9.85
CA GLU A 26 -4.70 -3.21 -10.97
C GLU A 26 -5.50 -4.36 -11.62
N GLU A 27 -4.88 -5.52 -11.83
CA GLU A 27 -5.59 -6.72 -12.31
C GLU A 27 -6.67 -7.16 -11.32
N ALA A 28 -6.39 -7.13 -10.01
CA ALA A 28 -7.39 -7.47 -8.99
C ALA A 28 -8.55 -6.47 -8.91
N HIS A 29 -8.32 -5.20 -9.25
CA HIS A 29 -9.36 -4.18 -9.35
C HIS A 29 -10.28 -4.42 -10.56
N ASN A 30 -9.68 -4.68 -11.71
CA ASN A 30 -10.38 -4.83 -12.98
C ASN A 30 -11.07 -6.20 -13.10
N ARG A 31 -10.50 -7.24 -12.50
CA ARG A 31 -10.97 -8.62 -12.63
C ARG A 31 -11.04 -9.32 -11.25
N PRO A 32 -12.21 -9.32 -10.60
CA PRO A 32 -12.37 -10.01 -9.32
C PRO A 32 -12.10 -11.51 -9.48
N SER A 33 -11.43 -12.10 -8.48
CA SER A 33 -11.10 -13.52 -8.48
C SER A 33 -12.28 -14.34 -7.96
N GLY A 34 -12.68 -15.36 -8.72
CA GLY A 34 -13.61 -16.39 -8.25
C GLY A 34 -12.86 -17.57 -7.62
N TYR A 35 -13.60 -18.44 -6.92
CA TYR A 35 -13.07 -19.62 -6.25
C TYR A 35 -13.98 -20.84 -6.45
N CYS A 36 -13.38 -22.01 -6.61
CA CYS A 36 -14.12 -23.25 -6.85
C CYS A 36 -14.62 -23.86 -5.55
N VAL A 37 -15.94 -24.06 -5.47
CA VAL A 37 -16.62 -24.60 -4.29
C VAL A 37 -17.60 -25.69 -4.72
N SER A 38 -17.76 -26.73 -3.90
CA SER A 38 -18.73 -27.80 -4.15
C SER A 38 -20.17 -27.32 -3.88
N GLY A 39 -21.13 -27.73 -4.73
CA GLY A 39 -22.55 -27.47 -4.50
C GLY A 39 -23.05 -28.03 -3.16
N LEU A 40 -22.50 -29.16 -2.70
CA LEU A 40 -22.82 -29.72 -1.38
C LEU A 40 -22.42 -28.75 -0.28
N TYR A 41 -21.21 -28.17 -0.37
CA TYR A 41 -20.71 -27.21 0.61
C TYR A 41 -21.60 -25.96 0.69
N ILE A 42 -22.04 -25.44 -0.46
CA ILE A 42 -22.97 -24.30 -0.51
C ILE A 42 -24.29 -24.66 0.17
N SER A 43 -24.88 -25.81 -0.18
CA SER A 43 -26.16 -26.26 0.40
C SER A 43 -26.11 -26.48 1.91
N THR A 44 -24.98 -26.99 2.44
CA THR A 44 -24.80 -27.19 3.88
C THR A 44 -24.70 -25.87 4.63
N MET A 45 -24.10 -24.84 4.03
CA MET A 45 -23.94 -23.53 4.65
C MET A 45 -25.24 -22.71 4.57
N ASP A 46 -25.95 -22.77 3.44
CA ASP A 46 -27.24 -22.08 3.26
C ASP A 46 -28.31 -22.62 4.23
N ALA A 47 -28.34 -23.93 4.49
CA ALA A 47 -29.29 -24.56 5.41
C ALA A 47 -29.15 -24.06 6.87
N GLY A 48 -27.95 -23.62 7.28
CA GLY A 48 -27.70 -23.08 8.61
C GLY A 48 -28.10 -21.61 8.80
N GLN A 49 -28.34 -20.88 7.71
CA GLN A 49 -28.48 -19.42 7.71
C GLN A 49 -29.94 -18.92 7.74
N HIS A 50 -30.92 -19.82 7.54
CA HIS A 50 -32.31 -19.47 7.20
C HIS A 50 -33.17 -18.79 8.30
N ASN A 51 -32.65 -18.52 9.50
CA ASN A 51 -33.44 -18.04 10.64
C ASN A 51 -33.14 -16.59 11.11
N GLY A 52 -32.52 -15.71 10.30
CA GLY A 52 -32.17 -14.34 10.74
C GLY A 52 -32.46 -13.22 9.73
N PRO A 53 -32.72 -11.98 10.20
CA PRO A 53 -32.90 -10.81 9.33
C PRO A 53 -31.60 -10.47 8.58
N ARG A 54 -31.73 -10.18 7.28
CA ARG A 54 -30.62 -9.73 6.41
C ARG A 54 -30.23 -8.29 6.74
N ARG A 55 -28.96 -7.95 6.51
CA ARG A 55 -28.41 -6.63 6.81
C ARG A 55 -28.78 -5.62 5.72
N ASN A 56 -29.28 -4.45 6.13
CA ASN A 56 -29.34 -3.25 5.28
C ASN A 56 -28.06 -2.45 5.50
N LEU A 57 -27.32 -2.16 4.43
CA LEU A 57 -26.02 -1.50 4.48
C LEU A 57 -26.10 0.03 4.28
N ALA A 58 -27.08 0.68 4.92
CA ALA A 58 -27.09 2.14 5.00
C ALA A 58 -26.11 2.59 6.11
N ALA A 59 -24.85 2.86 5.74
CA ALA A 59 -23.95 3.63 6.57
C ALA A 59 -24.32 5.11 6.45
N VAL A 60 -25.33 5.58 7.19
CA VAL A 60 -25.44 7.01 7.48
C VAL A 60 -24.44 7.31 8.59
N VAL A 61 -23.38 8.03 8.22
CA VAL A 61 -22.56 8.78 9.15
C VAL A 61 -23.51 9.68 9.95
N ALA A 62 -23.68 9.38 11.24
CA ALA A 62 -24.36 10.28 12.15
C ALA A 62 -23.48 11.53 12.31
N GLY A 63 -23.64 12.49 11.41
CA GLY A 63 -23.15 13.84 11.60
C GLY A 63 -23.89 14.45 12.79
N ASN A 64 -23.16 14.79 13.83
CA ASN A 64 -23.65 15.55 14.99
C ASN A 64 -24.46 16.77 14.53
N ARG A 65 -25.77 16.78 14.84
CA ARG A 65 -26.56 18.01 14.86
C ARG A 65 -27.32 18.05 16.19
N PRO A 66 -27.24 19.16 16.96
CA PRO A 66 -27.81 19.24 18.30
C PRO A 66 -29.34 19.21 18.24
N PRO A 67 -30.02 18.83 19.35
CA PRO A 67 -31.48 18.72 19.36
C PRO A 67 -32.07 20.12 19.45
N THR A 68 -32.68 20.60 18.36
CA THR A 68 -33.69 21.64 18.44
C THR A 68 -35.05 20.97 18.46
N SER A 69 -35.75 21.16 19.58
CA SER A 69 -37.19 21.02 19.74
C SER A 69 -37.90 21.49 18.47
N ASP A 70 -38.78 20.67 17.91
CA ASP A 70 -40.19 21.02 17.78
C ASP A 70 -41.00 19.88 17.15
N SER A 71 -42.16 19.66 17.75
CA SER A 71 -43.12 18.61 17.46
C SER A 71 -43.91 18.88 16.18
N ASN A 72 -44.35 17.80 15.53
CA ASN A 72 -45.45 17.71 14.57
C ASN A 72 -45.17 18.15 13.12
N ALA A 73 -44.88 17.18 12.24
CA ALA A 73 -45.42 17.15 10.89
C ALA A 73 -45.34 15.72 10.32
N VAL A 74 -46.51 15.17 10.01
CA VAL A 74 -46.68 13.99 9.17
C VAL A 74 -46.32 14.41 7.76
N ASP A 75 -45.24 13.87 7.18
CA ASP A 75 -44.98 14.00 5.75
C ASP A 75 -44.59 12.69 5.11
N THR A 76 -45.35 12.39 4.07
CA THR A 76 -45.31 11.20 3.23
C THR A 76 -44.06 11.26 2.35
N ALA A 77 -42.93 10.74 2.85
CA ALA A 77 -41.75 10.54 2.02
C ALA A 77 -41.88 9.23 1.25
N SER A 78 -42.26 9.33 -0.02
CA SER A 78 -42.05 8.27 -1.02
C SER A 78 -40.56 7.92 -1.02
N ALA A 79 -40.22 6.79 -0.41
CA ALA A 79 -38.88 6.26 -0.42
C ALA A 79 -38.54 5.89 -1.87
N VAL A 80 -37.66 6.68 -2.48
CA VAL A 80 -36.93 6.29 -3.69
C VAL A 80 -36.24 4.96 -3.37
N VAL A 81 -36.75 3.88 -3.94
CA VAL A 81 -36.15 2.54 -3.85
C VAL A 81 -34.88 2.57 -4.69
N VAL A 82 -33.79 3.05 -4.09
CA VAL A 82 -32.44 2.73 -4.52
C VAL A 82 -32.31 1.22 -4.32
N PRO A 83 -31.94 0.41 -5.33
CA PRO A 83 -31.81 -1.03 -5.15
C PRO A 83 -30.79 -1.26 -4.04
N SER A 84 -31.25 -1.80 -2.92
CA SER A 84 -30.40 -2.09 -1.78
C SER A 84 -29.29 -3.00 -2.26
N ALA A 85 -28.05 -2.57 -2.06
CA ALA A 85 -26.89 -3.44 -2.19
C ALA A 85 -27.11 -4.65 -1.27
N VAL A 86 -27.49 -5.79 -1.85
CA VAL A 86 -27.94 -6.97 -1.09
C VAL A 86 -26.73 -7.67 -0.49
N ASP A 87 -26.44 -7.42 0.78
CA ASP A 87 -25.59 -8.31 1.57
C ASP A 87 -26.41 -9.54 1.95
N CYS A 88 -26.04 -10.71 1.41
CA CYS A 88 -26.75 -11.96 1.67
C CYS A 88 -26.42 -12.58 3.04
N CYS A 89 -25.48 -12.00 3.79
CA CYS A 89 -25.10 -12.45 5.12
C CYS A 89 -25.94 -11.79 6.24
N SER A 90 -26.07 -12.49 7.37
CA SER A 90 -26.68 -11.96 8.59
C SER A 90 -25.67 -11.11 9.37
N GLY A 91 -26.15 -10.17 10.19
CA GLY A 91 -25.26 -9.26 10.94
C GLY A 91 -24.28 -9.94 11.91
N GLN A 92 -24.59 -11.15 12.39
CA GLN A 92 -23.74 -11.91 13.33
C GLN A 92 -22.55 -12.62 12.65
N SER A 93 -22.64 -12.89 11.34
CA SER A 93 -21.59 -13.60 10.59
C SER A 93 -20.61 -12.65 9.86
N ALA A 94 -20.82 -11.33 9.98
CA ALA A 94 -20.19 -10.31 9.13
C ALA A 94 -18.66 -10.19 9.24
N SER A 95 -18.03 -10.71 10.31
CA SER A 95 -16.58 -10.63 10.50
C SER A 95 -15.79 -11.76 9.79
N THR A 96 -16.46 -12.86 9.42
CA THR A 96 -15.82 -14.06 8.86
C THR A 96 -16.43 -14.52 7.55
N HIS A 97 -17.70 -14.20 7.31
CA HIS A 97 -18.44 -14.60 6.12
C HIS A 97 -18.62 -13.42 5.17
N LEU A 98 -18.62 -13.73 3.87
CA LEU A 98 -18.88 -12.77 2.81
C LEU A 98 -19.96 -13.32 1.88
N CYS A 99 -20.63 -12.40 1.19
CA CYS A 99 -21.58 -12.75 0.17
C CYS A 99 -20.86 -13.12 -1.13
N PHE A 100 -21.15 -14.31 -1.66
CA PHE A 100 -20.65 -14.78 -2.95
C PHE A 100 -21.81 -15.02 -3.90
N THR A 101 -21.60 -14.70 -5.17
CA THR A 101 -22.53 -14.99 -6.26
C THR A 101 -22.04 -16.16 -7.11
N TYR A 102 -22.96 -16.96 -7.63
CA TYR A 102 -22.66 -18.07 -8.53
C TYR A 102 -23.81 -18.30 -9.52
N MET A 103 -23.48 -18.87 -10.68
CA MET A 103 -24.45 -19.07 -11.75
C MET A 103 -25.03 -20.48 -11.71
N VAL A 104 -26.36 -20.59 -11.70
CA VAL A 104 -27.08 -21.88 -11.75
C VAL A 104 -27.82 -22.00 -13.08
N PRO A 105 -27.80 -23.17 -13.75
CA PRO A 105 -28.63 -23.40 -14.93
C PRO A 105 -30.13 -23.28 -14.58
N SER A 106 -30.88 -22.45 -15.31
CA SER A 106 -32.34 -22.33 -15.16
C SER A 106 -33.08 -23.23 -16.14
N LYS A 107 -34.33 -23.59 -15.79
CA LYS A 107 -35.23 -24.41 -16.63
C LYS A 107 -35.49 -23.80 -18.02
N HIS A 108 -35.33 -22.49 -18.18
CA HIS A 108 -35.50 -21.75 -19.44
C HIS A 108 -34.20 -21.56 -20.23
N GLY A 109 -33.13 -22.32 -19.92
CA GLY A 109 -31.85 -22.27 -20.64
C GLY A 109 -30.93 -21.10 -20.27
N VAL A 110 -31.48 -20.01 -19.72
CA VAL A 110 -30.70 -18.85 -19.23
C VAL A 110 -30.13 -19.13 -17.84
N ARG A 111 -28.84 -18.87 -17.60
CA ARG A 111 -28.25 -19.03 -16.26
C ARG A 111 -28.72 -17.91 -15.33
N SER A 112 -29.19 -18.24 -14.13
CA SER A 112 -29.61 -17.26 -13.12
C SER A 112 -28.57 -17.14 -12.00
N PRO A 113 -28.21 -15.92 -11.56
CA PRO A 113 -27.33 -15.74 -10.41
C PRO A 113 -28.03 -16.16 -9.11
N ARG A 114 -27.29 -16.81 -8.23
CA ARG A 114 -27.65 -17.13 -6.86
C ARG A 114 -26.59 -16.55 -5.93
N TYR A 115 -26.97 -16.35 -4.67
CA TYR A 115 -26.11 -15.78 -3.64
C TYR A 115 -26.04 -16.74 -2.46
N ALA A 116 -24.85 -16.90 -1.89
CA ALA A 116 -24.60 -17.69 -0.69
C ALA A 116 -23.68 -16.93 0.26
N CYS A 117 -23.98 -17.01 1.56
CA CYS A 117 -23.13 -16.46 2.60
C CYS A 117 -22.10 -17.52 3.02
N LEU A 118 -20.82 -17.32 2.68
CA LEU A 118 -19.79 -18.34 2.86
C LEU A 118 -18.60 -17.78 3.67
N PRO A 119 -17.91 -18.60 4.48
CA PRO A 119 -16.73 -18.17 5.21
C PRO A 119 -15.60 -17.83 4.23
N ALA A 120 -15.17 -16.56 4.26
CA ALA A 120 -14.28 -15.99 3.24
C ALA A 120 -12.94 -16.71 3.16
N ARG A 121 -12.34 -17.05 4.31
CA ARG A 121 -11.05 -17.73 4.37
C ARG A 121 -11.10 -19.12 3.75
N ALA A 122 -12.11 -19.92 4.09
CA ALA A 122 -12.24 -21.28 3.57
C ALA A 122 -12.54 -21.32 2.05
N VAL A 123 -13.21 -20.28 1.51
CA VAL A 123 -13.47 -20.14 0.08
C VAL A 123 -12.22 -19.65 -0.67
N THR A 124 -11.55 -18.61 -0.16
CA THR A 124 -10.40 -17.99 -0.83
C THR A 124 -9.12 -18.84 -0.81
N GLU A 125 -9.09 -19.89 0.01
CA GLU A 125 -8.04 -20.92 0.00
C GLU A 125 -8.26 -22.00 -1.06
N ARG A 126 -9.42 -22.02 -1.74
CA ARG A 126 -9.71 -22.94 -2.85
C ARG A 126 -9.04 -22.49 -4.15
N THR A 127 -9.10 -23.35 -5.16
CA THR A 127 -8.56 -23.03 -6.48
C THR A 127 -9.30 -21.84 -7.10
N PRO A 128 -8.58 -20.86 -7.67
CA PRO A 128 -9.17 -19.71 -8.33
C PRO A 128 -9.89 -20.12 -9.62
N CYS A 129 -10.92 -19.39 -9.98
CA CYS A 129 -11.67 -19.57 -11.22
C CYS A 129 -12.19 -18.24 -11.76
N ARG A 130 -12.48 -18.22 -13.06
CA ARG A 130 -13.22 -17.16 -13.75
C ARG A 130 -14.60 -17.64 -14.19
N VAL A 131 -14.69 -18.90 -14.60
CA VAL A 131 -15.92 -19.51 -15.08
C VAL A 131 -16.12 -20.89 -14.45
N ALA A 132 -17.36 -21.39 -14.47
CA ALA A 132 -17.70 -22.69 -13.89
C ALA A 132 -16.90 -23.86 -14.47
N SER A 133 -16.46 -23.78 -15.73
CA SER A 133 -15.65 -24.82 -16.37
C SER A 133 -14.24 -24.95 -15.79
N ASP A 134 -13.71 -23.92 -15.13
CA ASP A 134 -12.36 -23.93 -14.57
C ASP A 134 -12.26 -24.89 -13.37
N CYS A 135 -13.40 -25.22 -12.73
CA CYS A 135 -13.42 -25.93 -11.46
C CYS A 135 -13.31 -27.46 -11.55
N GLY A 136 -13.25 -28.02 -12.77
CA GLY A 136 -13.09 -29.44 -13.01
C GLY A 136 -14.17 -30.34 -12.38
N PRO A 137 -14.10 -31.66 -12.57
CA PRO A 137 -14.94 -32.60 -11.85
C PRO A 137 -14.53 -32.68 -10.36
N PRO A 138 -15.47 -32.96 -9.44
CA PRO A 138 -15.29 -32.87 -7.98
C PRO A 138 -14.20 -33.77 -7.37
N GLY A 139 -13.59 -34.69 -8.12
CA GLY A 139 -12.63 -35.68 -7.63
C GLY A 139 -11.15 -35.27 -7.58
N LEU A 140 -10.77 -34.08 -8.08
CA LEU A 140 -9.34 -33.73 -8.28
C LEU A 140 -8.77 -32.67 -7.31
N LEU A 141 -9.58 -32.08 -6.42
CA LEU A 141 -9.15 -30.97 -5.55
C LEU A 141 -9.06 -31.33 -4.05
N ALA A 142 -9.14 -32.62 -3.71
CA ALA A 142 -8.83 -33.11 -2.37
C ALA A 142 -7.40 -33.65 -2.33
N ARG A 143 -6.41 -32.75 -2.22
CA ARG A 143 -5.08 -33.13 -1.72
C ARG A 143 -4.71 -32.24 -0.54
N SER A 144 -5.40 -32.48 0.57
CA SER A 144 -4.85 -32.21 1.90
C SER A 144 -3.98 -33.43 2.29
N PRO A 145 -2.80 -33.26 2.90
CA PRO A 145 -1.91 -34.37 3.25
C PRO A 145 -2.45 -35.09 4.49
N GLY A 146 -3.00 -36.30 4.32
CA GLY A 146 -3.29 -37.19 5.47
C GLY A 146 -4.56 -38.05 5.44
N GLY A 147 -5.19 -38.32 4.28
CA GLY A 147 -6.38 -39.17 4.20
C GLY A 147 -6.14 -40.45 3.40
N VAL A 148 -6.32 -41.60 4.05
CA VAL A 148 -6.20 -42.96 3.50
C VAL A 148 -7.22 -43.22 2.38
N ASN A 149 -6.76 -43.94 1.36
CA ASN A 149 -7.48 -44.35 0.15
C ASN A 149 -8.80 -45.05 0.44
N SER A 150 -9.87 -44.72 -0.32
CA SER A 150 -10.78 -45.68 -0.97
C SER A 150 -11.95 -44.95 -1.65
N ALA A 151 -11.96 -44.91 -2.98
CA ALA A 151 -13.20 -44.88 -3.75
C ALA A 151 -12.93 -45.48 -5.14
N ALA A 152 -13.27 -46.76 -5.25
CA ALA A 152 -13.29 -47.50 -6.50
C ALA A 152 -14.32 -46.92 -7.47
N GLU A 153 -13.94 -46.83 -8.74
CA GLU A 153 -14.82 -46.51 -9.86
C GLU A 153 -15.85 -47.62 -10.09
N VAL A 154 -17.11 -47.23 -10.28
CA VAL A 154 -18.14 -48.07 -10.90
C VAL A 154 -18.69 -47.31 -12.11
N PRO A 155 -18.67 -47.86 -13.33
CA PRO A 155 -19.27 -47.24 -14.49
C PRO A 155 -20.73 -47.65 -14.63
N GLY A 156 -21.65 -46.68 -14.68
CA GLY A 156 -23.09 -46.93 -14.81
C GLY A 156 -23.92 -45.72 -15.22
N ALA A 157 -24.20 -45.65 -16.52
CA ALA A 157 -25.37 -45.18 -17.27
C ALA A 157 -26.36 -44.11 -16.72
N HIS A 158 -26.74 -43.21 -17.65
CA HIS A 158 -27.93 -42.35 -17.71
C HIS A 158 -28.05 -41.17 -16.72
N GLY A 159 -27.51 -40.03 -17.16
CA GLY A 159 -28.24 -38.77 -17.31
C GLY A 159 -29.24 -38.36 -16.24
N LEU A 160 -28.76 -37.99 -15.05
CA LEU A 160 -29.34 -36.98 -14.15
C LEU A 160 -28.34 -36.79 -13.00
N SER A 161 -27.38 -35.89 -13.19
CA SER A 161 -26.44 -35.54 -12.11
C SER A 161 -27.24 -34.89 -10.99
N PRO A 162 -27.22 -35.41 -9.74
CA PRO A 162 -27.93 -34.79 -8.64
C PRO A 162 -27.34 -33.39 -8.45
N ALA A 163 -28.20 -32.38 -8.48
CA ALA A 163 -27.88 -30.95 -8.51
C ALA A 163 -27.00 -30.42 -7.35
N GLY A 164 -26.51 -31.31 -6.46
CA GLY A 164 -25.62 -31.00 -5.35
C GLY A 164 -24.15 -31.38 -5.54
N ARG A 165 -23.75 -32.22 -6.51
CA ARG A 165 -22.36 -32.77 -6.52
C ARG A 165 -21.35 -32.04 -7.42
N GLY A 166 -21.77 -31.05 -8.21
CA GLY A 166 -20.88 -30.31 -9.11
C GLY A 166 -20.02 -29.27 -8.38
N MET A 167 -18.83 -29.00 -8.91
CA MET A 167 -18.05 -27.82 -8.52
C MET A 167 -18.61 -26.59 -9.24
N VAL A 168 -18.67 -25.46 -8.54
CA VAL A 168 -19.18 -24.19 -9.06
C VAL A 168 -18.16 -23.10 -8.76
N CYS A 169 -18.01 -22.16 -9.69
CA CYS A 169 -17.21 -20.97 -9.48
C CYS A 169 -18.04 -19.92 -8.73
N VAL A 170 -17.63 -19.57 -7.51
CA VAL A 170 -18.25 -18.52 -6.71
C VAL A 170 -17.39 -17.26 -6.75
N VAL A 171 -18.00 -16.09 -6.92
CA VAL A 171 -17.31 -14.80 -7.04
C VAL A 171 -17.79 -13.87 -5.92
N PRO A 172 -16.91 -13.13 -5.23
CA PRO A 172 -17.32 -12.19 -4.20
C PRO A 172 -18.28 -11.15 -4.79
N SER A 173 -19.39 -10.92 -4.10
CA SER A 173 -20.42 -9.94 -4.49
C SER A 173 -20.49 -8.85 -3.42
N PRO A 174 -19.53 -7.92 -3.38
CA PRO A 174 -19.57 -6.81 -2.46
C PRO A 174 -20.80 -5.92 -2.73
N PRO A 175 -21.25 -5.17 -1.71
CA PRO A 175 -22.40 -4.27 -1.83
C PRO A 175 -22.14 -3.13 -2.83
N ASP A 176 -20.89 -2.67 -2.92
CA ASP A 176 -20.49 -1.50 -3.70
C ASP A 176 -19.54 -1.87 -4.83
N ASN A 177 -19.55 -1.10 -5.91
CA ASN A 177 -18.68 -1.33 -7.06
C ASN A 177 -17.21 -0.91 -6.83
N GLN A 178 -16.88 -0.27 -5.71
CA GLN A 178 -15.50 0.09 -5.37
C GLN A 178 -14.81 -0.94 -4.49
N THR A 179 -15.60 -1.70 -3.73
CA THR A 179 -15.08 -2.69 -2.79
C THR A 179 -14.57 -3.91 -3.55
N ARG A 180 -13.38 -4.40 -3.19
CA ARG A 180 -12.78 -5.60 -3.78
C ARG A 180 -12.26 -6.51 -2.67
N LEU A 181 -12.36 -7.81 -2.91
CA LEU A 181 -11.74 -8.83 -2.07
C LEU A 181 -10.37 -9.18 -2.66
N VAL A 182 -9.31 -8.95 -1.86
CA VAL A 182 -7.93 -9.23 -2.25
C VAL A 182 -7.29 -10.14 -1.21
N ARG A 183 -6.65 -11.20 -1.68
CA ARG A 183 -5.86 -12.11 -0.86
C ARG A 183 -4.38 -11.80 -1.01
N LEU A 184 -3.75 -11.35 0.07
CA LEU A 184 -2.32 -11.06 0.15
C LEU A 184 -1.60 -12.27 0.75
N VAL A 185 -0.77 -12.92 -0.05
CA VAL A 185 0.09 -14.03 0.39
C VAL A 185 1.47 -13.48 0.71
N HIS A 186 2.00 -13.88 1.87
CA HIS A 186 3.29 -13.42 2.37
C HIS A 186 4.22 -14.60 2.70
N SER A 187 5.50 -14.33 2.88
CA SER A 187 6.55 -15.33 3.11
C SER A 187 6.49 -16.08 4.45
N ARG A 188 5.70 -15.63 5.44
CA ARG A 188 5.58 -16.33 6.72
C ARG A 188 4.86 -17.66 6.56
N LYS A 189 5.54 -18.77 6.85
CA LYS A 189 5.07 -20.15 6.64
C LYS A 189 3.87 -20.55 7.51
N GLU A 190 3.81 -20.03 8.74
CA GLU A 190 2.82 -20.45 9.74
C GLU A 190 1.62 -19.50 9.84
N ALA A 191 1.73 -18.28 9.28
CA ALA A 191 0.66 -17.31 9.30
C ALA A 191 -0.18 -17.42 8.02
N PRO A 192 -1.52 -17.41 8.12
CA PRO A 192 -2.36 -17.58 6.95
C PRO A 192 -2.43 -16.28 6.14
N ALA A 193 -2.78 -16.40 4.86
CA ALA A 193 -2.90 -15.24 3.97
C ALA A 193 -3.87 -14.19 4.54
N ILE A 194 -3.57 -12.92 4.25
CA ILE A 194 -4.37 -11.80 4.71
C ILE A 194 -5.43 -11.49 3.67
N LEU A 195 -6.67 -11.35 4.14
CA LEU A 195 -7.79 -10.96 3.30
C LEU A 195 -8.06 -9.47 3.55
N PHE A 196 -8.03 -8.71 2.46
CA PHE A 196 -8.43 -7.32 2.43
C PHE A 196 -9.78 -7.22 1.73
N LEU A 197 -10.71 -6.51 2.33
CA LEU A 197 -12.01 -6.17 1.75
C LEU A 197 -12.20 -4.66 1.89
N GLY A 198 -12.16 -3.94 0.77
CA GLY A 198 -12.32 -2.49 0.76
C GLY A 198 -11.99 -1.87 -0.58
N PRO A 199 -11.97 -0.53 -0.66
CA PRO A 199 -11.45 0.22 -1.80
C PRO A 199 -9.96 -0.08 -2.03
N MET A 200 -9.52 -0.07 -3.29
CA MET A 200 -8.12 -0.34 -3.61
C MET A 200 -7.18 0.79 -3.19
N ASP A 201 -7.65 2.04 -3.17
CA ASP A 201 -6.86 3.19 -2.75
C ASP A 201 -6.41 3.07 -1.29
N ASP A 202 -7.29 2.57 -0.42
CA ASP A 202 -6.99 2.30 0.99
C ASP A 202 -5.92 1.21 1.15
N LEU A 203 -5.94 0.18 0.30
CA LEU A 203 -4.93 -0.87 0.32
C LEU A 203 -3.56 -0.34 -0.11
N ILE A 204 -3.53 0.50 -1.15
CA ILE A 204 -2.30 1.12 -1.66
C ILE A 204 -1.71 2.09 -0.61
N ALA A 205 -2.56 2.87 0.06
CA ALA A 205 -2.11 3.80 1.09
C ALA A 205 -1.65 3.11 2.38
N SER A 206 -2.20 1.93 2.70
CA SER A 206 -1.90 1.21 3.94
C SER A 206 -0.69 0.28 3.86
N VAL A 207 -0.24 -0.10 2.66
CA VAL A 207 0.87 -1.04 2.45
C VAL A 207 2.00 -0.40 1.64
N GLY A 208 3.07 -0.01 2.33
CA GLY A 208 4.33 0.37 1.70
C GLY A 208 5.15 -0.86 1.28
N VAL A 209 5.58 -0.91 0.02
CA VAL A 209 6.40 -2.00 -0.53
C VAL A 209 7.78 -1.48 -0.98
N SER A 210 8.76 -2.39 -1.01
CA SER A 210 10.14 -2.14 -1.47
C SER A 210 10.62 -3.34 -2.28
N ASP A 211 11.59 -3.12 -3.18
CA ASP A 211 12.23 -4.17 -3.98
C ASP A 211 13.21 -5.04 -3.18
N TYR A 212 13.43 -4.72 -1.90
CA TYR A 212 14.42 -5.38 -1.06
C TYR A 212 13.77 -6.19 0.08
N VAL A 213 14.26 -7.41 0.27
CA VAL A 213 13.90 -8.29 1.39
C VAL A 213 15.15 -8.57 2.23
N SER A 214 15.05 -8.41 3.55
CA SER A 214 16.16 -8.72 4.45
C SER A 214 16.40 -10.22 4.49
N ARG A 215 17.56 -10.66 3.98
CA ARG A 215 17.99 -12.06 4.08
C ARG A 215 18.38 -12.42 5.52
N TRP A 216 18.92 -11.45 6.25
CA TRP A 216 19.47 -11.62 7.60
C TRP A 216 18.73 -10.67 8.56
N PRO A 217 17.46 -10.96 8.88
CA PRO A 217 16.61 -10.03 9.64
C PRO A 217 17.11 -9.74 11.06
N VAL A 218 17.99 -10.58 11.61
CA VAL A 218 18.63 -10.36 12.92
C VAL A 218 19.75 -9.30 12.85
N LEU A 219 20.47 -9.22 11.72
CA LEU A 219 21.60 -8.30 11.56
C LEU A 219 21.20 -7.00 10.84
N LEU A 220 20.35 -7.11 9.81
CA LEU A 220 19.97 -6.01 8.94
C LEU A 220 18.46 -5.74 9.07
N SER A 221 18.14 -4.59 9.66
CA SER A 221 16.78 -4.08 9.71
C SER A 221 16.21 -3.91 8.29
N PRO A 222 14.91 -4.19 8.06
CA PRO A 222 14.27 -3.99 6.76
C PRO A 222 14.41 -2.57 6.18
N GLY A 223 14.63 -1.55 7.01
CA GLY A 223 14.86 -0.17 6.59
C GLY A 223 16.29 0.16 6.15
N PHE A 224 17.23 -0.80 6.24
CA PHE A 224 18.64 -0.56 5.93
C PHE A 224 18.89 0.00 4.52
N PRO A 225 18.24 -0.47 3.43
CA PRO A 225 18.44 0.11 2.10
C PRO A 225 18.08 1.59 2.01
N ALA A 226 16.99 2.00 2.68
CA ALA A 226 16.58 3.41 2.74
C ALA A 226 17.60 4.26 3.51
N PHE A 227 18.07 3.77 4.66
CA PHE A 227 19.14 4.41 5.42
C PHE A 227 20.42 4.56 4.59
N LEU A 228 20.84 3.49 3.91
CA LEU A 228 22.04 3.49 3.08
C LEU A 228 21.92 4.48 1.92
N SER A 229 20.78 4.50 1.23
CA SER A 229 20.50 5.47 0.17
C SER A 229 20.62 6.91 0.67
N LEU A 230 20.03 7.19 1.83
CA LEU A 230 20.08 8.52 2.44
C LEU A 230 21.51 8.89 2.86
N PHE A 231 22.22 7.97 3.50
CA PHE A 231 23.62 8.14 3.89
C PHE A 231 24.51 8.41 2.67
N CYS A 232 24.38 7.63 1.59
CA CYS A 232 25.14 7.83 0.35
C CYS A 232 24.82 9.17 -0.29
N THR A 233 23.56 9.59 -0.28
CA THR A 233 23.13 10.90 -0.81
C THR A 233 23.80 12.04 -0.04
N TYR A 234 23.78 12.00 1.30
CA TYR A 234 24.45 12.99 2.13
C TYR A 234 25.97 12.96 1.97
N LEU A 235 26.58 11.77 1.92
CA LEU A 235 28.02 11.62 1.74
C LEU A 235 28.45 12.23 0.40
N PHE A 236 27.77 11.91 -0.70
CA PHE A 236 28.08 12.48 -2.01
C PHE A 236 27.90 14.00 -2.02
N SER A 237 26.81 14.50 -1.42
CA SER A 237 26.55 15.94 -1.35
C SER A 237 27.60 16.68 -0.51
N LEU A 238 27.95 16.16 0.66
CA LEU A 238 28.90 16.80 1.58
C LEU A 238 30.32 16.73 1.05
N SER A 239 30.75 15.56 0.55
CA SER A 239 32.06 15.41 -0.09
C SER A 239 32.17 16.26 -1.35
N GLY A 240 31.11 16.32 -2.17
CA GLY A 240 31.06 17.18 -3.36
C GLY A 240 31.21 18.66 -3.02
N ALA A 241 30.49 19.15 -2.02
CA ALA A 241 30.62 20.52 -1.54
C ALA A 241 32.03 20.82 -1.01
N LEU A 242 32.61 19.90 -0.22
CA LEU A 242 33.96 20.06 0.34
C LEU A 242 35.02 20.12 -0.77
N VAL A 243 34.91 19.28 -1.81
CA VAL A 243 35.81 19.30 -2.97
C VAL A 243 35.72 20.64 -3.70
N ILE A 244 34.51 21.12 -3.98
CA ILE A 244 34.31 22.40 -4.67
C ILE A 244 34.90 23.54 -3.84
N LEU A 245 34.65 23.58 -2.53
CA LEU A 245 35.23 24.57 -1.63
C LEU A 245 36.76 24.51 -1.64
N ASN A 246 37.36 23.33 -1.50
CA ASN A 246 38.80 23.17 -1.47
C ASN A 246 39.48 23.58 -2.78
N VAL A 247 38.80 23.53 -3.93
CA VAL A 247 39.35 23.96 -5.23
C VAL A 247 39.38 25.50 -5.37
N VAL A 248 38.58 26.26 -4.61
CA VAL A 248 38.51 27.72 -4.73
C VAL A 248 39.86 28.36 -4.37
N PRO A 249 40.38 29.29 -5.19
CA PRO A 249 41.66 29.95 -4.95
C PRO A 249 41.57 30.99 -3.81
N CYS A 250 41.55 30.50 -2.58
CA CYS A 250 41.57 31.29 -1.35
C CYS A 250 42.74 30.88 -0.48
N TYR A 251 43.16 31.78 0.42
CA TYR A 251 44.12 31.44 1.45
C TYR A 251 43.60 30.30 2.34
N ALA A 252 44.52 29.42 2.76
CA ALA A 252 44.25 28.24 3.60
C ALA A 252 43.38 27.12 2.98
N LEU A 253 42.98 27.24 1.71
CA LEU A 253 42.37 26.14 0.95
C LEU A 253 43.37 25.53 -0.04
N ASP A 254 43.10 24.31 -0.51
CA ASP A 254 43.97 23.61 -1.46
C ASP A 254 44.07 24.34 -2.82
N GLY A 255 43.05 25.14 -3.16
CA GLY A 255 42.96 25.94 -4.35
C GLY A 255 44.09 26.95 -4.53
N GLN A 256 44.75 27.38 -3.44
CA GLN A 256 45.92 28.25 -3.55
C GLN A 256 47.12 27.54 -4.19
N TRP A 257 47.32 26.26 -3.88
CA TRP A 257 48.40 25.46 -4.44
C TRP A 257 48.07 25.04 -5.87
N ILE A 258 46.80 24.70 -6.12
CA ILE A 258 46.28 24.41 -7.46
C ILE A 258 46.47 25.64 -8.38
N LEU A 259 46.06 26.83 -7.93
CA LEU A 259 46.23 28.07 -8.69
C LEU A 259 47.71 28.36 -8.96
N LYS A 260 48.58 28.16 -7.95
CA LYS A 260 50.02 28.38 -8.12
C LYS A 260 50.59 27.47 -9.21
N ALA A 261 50.24 26.18 -9.18
CA ALA A 261 50.68 25.21 -10.18
C ALA A 261 50.13 25.55 -11.58
N LEU A 262 48.84 25.90 -11.69
CA LEU A 262 48.23 26.31 -12.96
C LEU A 262 48.89 27.55 -13.55
N ILE A 263 49.19 28.55 -12.71
CA ILE A 263 49.85 29.77 -13.14
C ILE A 263 51.29 29.49 -13.62
N ASP A 264 52.04 28.65 -12.89
CA ASP A 264 53.42 28.31 -13.28
C ASP A 264 53.49 27.39 -14.51
N LEU A 265 52.50 26.54 -14.75
CA LEU A 265 52.46 25.66 -15.92
C LEU A 265 51.86 26.34 -17.16
N CYS A 266 50.71 27.00 -17.04
CA CYS A 266 49.94 27.49 -18.18
C CYS A 266 50.29 28.93 -18.58
N LEU A 267 50.62 29.81 -17.62
CA LEU A 267 50.86 31.24 -17.88
C LEU A 267 52.33 31.60 -18.08
N THR A 268 53.26 30.65 -17.94
CA THR A 268 54.69 30.91 -18.15
C THR A 268 55.02 31.30 -19.59
N SER A 269 54.29 30.77 -20.59
CA SER A 269 54.47 31.12 -22.00
C SER A 269 53.96 32.53 -22.34
N TYR A 270 52.85 32.96 -21.72
CA TYR A 270 52.21 34.26 -21.99
C TYR A 270 52.76 35.41 -21.13
N VAL A 271 53.17 35.13 -19.90
CA VAL A 271 53.69 36.13 -18.95
C VAL A 271 55.08 35.67 -18.45
N PRO A 272 56.15 35.90 -19.23
CA PRO A 272 57.50 35.49 -18.85
C PRO A 272 58.03 36.26 -17.63
N CYS A 273 57.45 37.44 -17.33
CA CYS A 273 57.84 38.23 -16.16
C CYS A 273 57.30 37.63 -14.85
N ARG A 274 58.21 37.09 -14.03
CA ARG A 274 57.90 36.51 -12.71
C ARG A 274 57.14 37.46 -11.78
N ARG A 275 57.45 38.76 -11.82
CA ARG A 275 56.81 39.78 -10.96
C ARG A 275 55.34 40.00 -11.32
N LYS A 276 55.00 40.02 -12.61
CA LYS A 276 53.60 40.12 -13.08
C LYS A 276 52.81 38.86 -12.70
N ARG A 277 53.41 37.68 -12.83
CA ARG A 277 52.79 36.41 -12.46
C ARG A 277 52.50 36.29 -10.96
N GLN A 278 53.44 36.73 -10.12
CA GLN A 278 53.23 36.83 -8.67
C GLN A 278 52.15 37.84 -8.29
N LEU A 279 52.04 38.95 -9.02
CA LEU A 279 50.98 39.93 -8.81
C LEU A 279 49.61 39.32 -9.13
N VAL A 280 49.46 38.66 -10.28
CA VAL A 280 48.21 37.96 -10.66
C VAL A 280 47.83 36.91 -9.60
N PHE A 281 48.77 36.07 -9.17
CA PHE A 281 48.53 35.08 -8.12
C PHE A 281 48.00 35.72 -6.82
N ARG A 282 48.67 36.78 -6.33
CA ARG A 282 48.24 37.48 -5.10
C ARG A 282 46.89 38.16 -5.27
N CYS A 283 46.63 38.79 -6.41
CA CYS A 283 45.33 39.44 -6.68
C CYS A 283 44.18 38.43 -6.71
N VAL A 284 44.35 37.29 -7.38
CA VAL A 284 43.32 36.24 -7.46
C VAL A 284 43.05 35.64 -6.07
N LEU A 285 44.09 35.35 -5.28
CA LEU A 285 43.92 34.85 -3.91
C LEU A 285 43.23 35.85 -2.99
N PHE A 286 43.62 37.13 -3.07
CA PHE A 286 43.00 38.18 -2.26
C PHE A 286 41.53 38.33 -2.60
N LEU A 287 41.18 38.44 -3.89
CA LEU A 287 39.80 38.58 -4.34
C LEU A 287 38.96 37.35 -3.98
N GLY A 288 39.49 36.14 -4.21
CA GLY A 288 38.82 34.89 -3.82
C GLY A 288 38.54 34.84 -2.32
N SER A 289 39.54 35.18 -1.49
CA SER A 289 39.41 35.14 -0.03
C SER A 289 38.42 36.19 0.48
N VAL A 290 38.44 37.41 -0.06
CA VAL A 290 37.46 38.46 0.28
C VAL A 290 36.05 38.02 -0.08
N LEU A 291 35.85 37.45 -1.28
CA LEU A 291 34.54 36.99 -1.73
C LEU A 291 34.01 35.84 -0.86
N LEU A 292 34.87 34.86 -0.53
CA LEU A 292 34.50 33.77 0.36
C LEU A 292 34.16 34.25 1.77
N CYS A 293 34.99 35.12 2.36
CA CYS A 293 34.74 35.69 3.68
C CYS A 293 33.45 36.53 3.71
N ALA A 294 33.19 37.33 2.67
CA ALA A 294 31.96 38.11 2.57
C ALA A 294 30.72 37.20 2.49
N ASN A 295 30.76 36.16 1.65
CA ASN A 295 29.66 35.19 1.55
C ASN A 295 29.43 34.45 2.87
N LEU A 296 30.50 34.03 3.56
CA LEU A 296 30.38 33.35 4.85
C LEU A 296 29.83 34.28 5.95
N ALA A 297 30.29 35.54 5.98
CA ALA A 297 29.78 36.53 6.92
C ALA A 297 28.30 36.85 6.68
N LEU A 298 27.89 36.97 5.41
CA LEU A 298 26.48 37.17 5.04
C LEU A 298 25.62 35.96 5.42
N ALA A 299 26.11 34.74 5.18
CA ALA A 299 25.40 33.51 5.56
C ALA A 299 25.23 33.40 7.08
N LEU A 300 26.29 33.68 7.85
CA LEU A 300 26.24 33.71 9.31
C LEU A 300 25.32 34.80 9.84
N ALA A 301 25.37 36.01 9.27
CA ALA A 301 24.48 37.10 9.66
C ALA A 301 23.01 36.74 9.40
N TYR A 302 22.70 36.15 8.25
CA TYR A 302 21.35 35.68 7.94
C TYR A 302 20.88 34.59 8.92
N PHE A 303 21.75 33.63 9.21
CA PHE A 303 21.44 32.55 10.16
C PHE A 303 21.17 33.08 11.57
N ILE A 304 21.98 34.01 12.08
CA ILE A 304 21.79 34.63 13.40
C ILE A 304 20.46 35.39 13.44
N LEU A 305 20.17 36.20 12.41
CA LEU A 305 18.90 36.93 12.33
C LEU A 305 17.68 35.99 12.34
N ASP A 306 17.77 34.84 11.64
CA ASP A 306 16.71 33.84 11.61
C ASP A 306 16.52 33.14 12.97
N VAL A 307 17.61 32.81 13.66
CA VAL A 307 17.58 32.26 15.03
C VAL A 307 16.99 33.25 16.02
N ASP A 308 17.32 34.54 15.92
CA ASP A 308 16.75 35.58 16.81
C ASP A 308 15.24 35.76 16.56
N ILE A 309 14.78 35.74 15.30
CA ILE A 309 13.34 35.84 14.97
C ILE A 309 12.56 34.63 15.48
N THR A 310 13.11 33.41 15.32
CA THR A 310 12.47 32.18 15.81
C THR A 310 12.51 32.07 17.34
N GLY A 311 13.58 32.57 17.98
CA GLY A 311 13.67 32.73 19.43
C GLY A 311 12.63 33.71 19.99
N TRP A 312 12.39 34.83 19.31
CA TRP A 312 11.36 35.80 19.69
C TRP A 312 9.93 35.26 19.51
N ARG A 313 9.67 34.52 18.42
CA ARG A 313 8.36 33.86 18.21
C ARG A 313 8.06 32.82 19.29
N SER A 314 9.07 32.07 19.72
CA SER A 314 8.91 31.03 20.74
C SER A 314 8.64 31.60 22.14
N THR A 315 9.21 32.77 22.47
CA THR A 315 8.96 33.47 23.74
C THR A 315 7.64 34.25 23.76
N SER A 316 7.19 34.79 22.62
CA SER A 316 5.90 35.48 22.51
C SER A 316 4.69 34.56 22.57
N LEU A 317 4.83 33.26 22.26
CA LEU A 317 3.77 32.24 22.37
C LEU A 317 3.67 31.61 23.77
N ALA A 318 4.60 31.94 24.67
CA ALA A 318 4.64 31.46 26.06
C ALA A 318 4.22 32.54 27.08
N ALA A 319 3.33 33.46 26.69
CA ALA A 319 2.70 34.38 27.64
C ALA A 319 1.61 33.64 28.45
N PRO A 320 1.61 33.71 29.80
CA PRO A 320 0.64 33.02 30.64
C PRO A 320 -0.54 33.93 31.00
N GLU A 321 -1.76 33.56 30.62
CA GLU A 321 -3.03 34.02 31.22
C GLU A 321 -4.17 33.21 30.56
N GLN A 322 -5.21 32.71 31.22
CA GLN A 322 -5.80 33.07 32.51
C GLN A 322 -6.74 31.94 32.98
N SER A 323 -6.83 31.79 34.30
CA SER A 323 -7.71 30.90 35.07
C SER A 323 -9.21 31.02 34.72
N PRO A 324 -10.02 29.94 34.85
CA PRO A 324 -11.47 30.01 34.70
C PRO A 324 -12.16 30.48 35.99
N LEU A 325 -13.03 31.49 35.90
CA LEU A 325 -14.01 31.85 36.94
C LEU A 325 -15.32 31.05 36.72
N PRO A 326 -16.08 30.74 37.80
CA PRO A 326 -17.26 29.89 37.75
C PRO A 326 -18.52 30.69 37.39
N GLY A 327 -19.41 30.06 36.64
CA GLY A 327 -20.78 30.49 36.36
C GLY A 327 -21.64 29.28 36.09
#